data_AF-A0A8H9L7A5-F1
#
_entry.id   AF-A0A8H9L7A5-F1
#
_cell.length_a   1.000
_cell.length_b   1.000
_cell.length_c   1.000
_cell.angle_alpha   90.00
_cell.angle_beta   90.00
_cell.angle_gamma   90.00
#
_symmetry.space_group_name_H-M   'P 1'
#
loop_
_entity.id
_entity.type
_entity.pdbx_description
1 polymer ?
#
loop_
_entity_poly.entity_id
_entity_poly.type
_entity_poly.pdbx_seq_one_letter_code
_entity_poly.pdbx_strand_id
1 'polypeptide(L)'
;MTRPPHATGSRRLGQPLPPADLLHLGTDGPHLSVHTPRGPLALYRFTPLQMALLTGDIILTAAQWPEHLKAFLYQYVPLPVLPPAPHPPPGLVYAQARDPHGLRTWDHTTYQGWPLYLYAHDHPGQPPGGEVPHLFSRVRLDQAQLPGPHHRAHGP
;
A
#
# COMPACT_ATOMS: atom_id res chain seq x y z
N MET A 1 -8.85 28.32 -42.36
CA MET A 1 -7.71 27.66 -41.69
C MET A 1 -8.18 27.12 -40.35
N THR A 2 -8.53 25.84 -40.31
CA THR A 2 -9.11 25.15 -39.15
C THR A 2 -7.99 24.53 -38.33
N ARG A 3 -7.88 24.93 -37.06
CA ARG A 3 -6.91 24.44 -36.07
C ARG A 3 -7.27 22.98 -35.69
N PRO A 4 -6.31 22.05 -35.53
CA PRO A 4 -6.65 20.69 -35.15
C PRO A 4 -7.02 20.63 -33.65
N PRO A 5 -7.93 19.74 -33.25
CA PRO A 5 -8.15 19.45 -31.84
C PRO A 5 -6.99 18.55 -31.37
N HIS A 6 -6.15 19.05 -30.46
CA HIS A 6 -5.23 18.17 -29.73
C HIS A 6 -6.04 17.27 -28.81
N ALA A 7 -6.13 16.01 -29.24
CA ALA A 7 -6.71 14.92 -28.52
C ALA A 7 -5.77 14.51 -27.36
N THR A 8 -6.38 14.28 -26.19
CA THR A 8 -6.13 13.12 -25.32
C THR A 8 -4.75 13.00 -24.68
N GLY A 9 -4.62 13.44 -23.42
CA GLY A 9 -3.41 13.15 -22.64
C GLY A 9 -3.54 13.15 -21.10
N SER A 10 -4.54 13.80 -20.50
CA SER A 10 -4.56 13.98 -19.03
C SER A 10 -5.69 13.26 -18.28
N ARG A 11 -6.46 12.39 -18.93
CA ARG A 11 -7.72 11.88 -18.34
C ARG A 11 -7.59 10.64 -17.42
N ARG A 12 -6.40 10.08 -17.12
CA ARG A 12 -6.32 8.82 -16.34
C ARG A 12 -5.12 8.63 -15.40
N LEU A 13 -4.49 9.71 -14.91
CA LEU A 13 -3.67 9.61 -13.68
C LEU A 13 -4.52 9.81 -12.41
N GLY A 14 -5.81 10.09 -12.61
CA GLY A 14 -6.72 10.62 -11.61
C GLY A 14 -7.51 9.60 -10.79
N GLN A 15 -7.34 8.27 -10.93
CA GLN A 15 -7.76 7.28 -9.93
C GLN A 15 -7.43 5.83 -10.33
N PRO A 16 -6.86 5.08 -9.38
CA PRO A 16 -7.64 4.04 -8.74
C PRO A 16 -7.84 4.47 -7.29
N LEU A 17 -9.07 4.83 -6.93
CA LEU A 17 -9.45 4.72 -5.53
C LEU A 17 -9.34 3.24 -5.15
N PRO A 18 -9.09 2.92 -3.87
CA PRO A 18 -9.46 1.60 -3.38
C PRO A 18 -10.87 1.25 -3.91
N PRO A 19 -11.11 0.02 -4.39
CA PRO A 19 -12.44 -0.40 -4.80
C PRO A 19 -13.49 0.03 -3.76
N ALA A 20 -14.65 0.55 -4.18
CA ALA A 20 -15.65 1.05 -3.22
C ALA A 20 -16.22 -0.04 -2.30
N ASP A 21 -15.89 -1.31 -2.56
CA ASP A 21 -16.38 -2.51 -1.92
C ASP A 21 -15.36 -3.19 -0.98
N LEU A 22 -14.38 -2.45 -0.45
CA LEU A 22 -13.52 -2.94 0.63
C LEU A 22 -14.30 -3.04 1.95
N LEU A 23 -14.28 -4.20 2.59
CA LEU A 23 -15.02 -4.43 3.83
C LEU A 23 -14.11 -4.43 5.06
N HIS A 24 -13.23 -5.41 5.16
CA HIS A 24 -12.35 -5.59 6.31
C HIS A 24 -11.11 -6.41 5.95
N LEU A 25 -10.10 -6.37 6.82
CA LEU A 25 -8.94 -7.25 6.69
C LEU A 25 -9.32 -8.70 7.00
N GLY A 26 -8.65 -9.63 6.35
CA GLY A 26 -8.74 -11.05 6.64
C GLY A 26 -7.58 -11.78 6.03
N THR A 27 -7.78 -13.07 5.75
CA THR A 27 -6.71 -13.97 5.34
C THR A 27 -7.07 -14.74 4.08
N ASP A 28 -6.11 -14.86 3.17
CA ASP A 28 -6.14 -15.72 1.99
C ASP A 28 -4.94 -16.68 2.04
N GLY A 29 -5.17 -17.86 2.61
CA GLY A 29 -4.10 -18.81 2.95
C GLY A 29 -3.07 -18.17 3.90
N PRO A 30 -1.76 -18.16 3.56
CA PRO A 30 -0.72 -17.57 4.40
C PRO A 30 -0.59 -16.05 4.25
N HIS A 31 -1.44 -15.41 3.44
CA HIS A 31 -1.36 -13.98 3.12
C HIS A 31 -2.47 -13.19 3.79
N LEU A 32 -2.15 -11.93 4.11
CA LEU A 32 -3.15 -10.95 4.47
C LEU A 32 -3.89 -10.48 3.21
N SER A 33 -5.20 -10.31 3.31
CA SER A 33 -6.05 -9.83 2.22
C SER A 33 -7.12 -8.87 2.72
N VAL A 34 -7.75 -8.14 1.80
CA VAL A 34 -8.99 -7.42 2.07
C VAL A 34 -10.17 -8.25 1.60
N HIS A 35 -11.15 -8.45 2.46
CA HIS A 35 -12.42 -9.03 2.07
C HIS A 35 -13.23 -8.03 1.24
N THR A 36 -13.75 -8.53 0.12
CA THR A 36 -14.74 -7.84 -0.71
C THR A 36 -15.88 -8.83 -1.02
N PRO A 37 -17.08 -8.34 -1.42
CA PRO A 37 -18.18 -9.21 -1.86
C PRO A 37 -17.84 -10.10 -3.05
N ARG A 38 -16.81 -9.74 -3.83
CA ARG A 38 -16.39 -10.45 -5.05
C ARG A 38 -15.22 -11.42 -4.82
N GLY A 39 -14.78 -11.56 -3.57
CA GLY A 39 -13.65 -12.40 -3.18
C GLY A 39 -12.54 -11.62 -2.48
N PRO A 40 -11.49 -12.30 -2.01
CA PRO A 40 -10.35 -11.65 -1.39
C PRO A 40 -9.57 -10.81 -2.40
N LEU A 41 -9.02 -9.70 -1.94
CA LEU A 41 -8.12 -8.83 -2.70
C LEU A 41 -6.75 -8.80 -2.02
N ALA A 42 -5.68 -9.01 -2.79
CA ALA A 42 -4.34 -9.12 -2.25
C ALA A 42 -3.81 -7.78 -1.70
N LEU A 43 -2.95 -7.89 -0.69
CA LEU A 43 -2.24 -6.76 -0.09
C LEU A 43 -0.74 -6.89 -0.29
N TYR A 44 -0.09 -5.76 -0.48
CA TYR A 44 1.34 -5.65 -0.75
C TYR A 44 2.03 -4.75 0.28
N ARG A 45 3.33 -4.99 0.45
CA ARG A 45 4.25 -4.14 1.21
C ARG A 45 5.43 -3.74 0.34
N PHE A 46 5.98 -2.56 0.61
CA PHE A 46 7.19 -2.07 -0.03
C PHE A 46 8.43 -2.61 0.69
N THR A 47 9.05 -3.67 0.17
CA THR A 47 10.11 -4.42 0.86
C THR A 47 11.37 -3.62 1.20
N PRO A 48 11.81 -2.62 0.41
CA PRO A 48 12.98 -1.81 0.78
C PRO A 48 12.82 -1.01 2.08
N LEU A 49 11.60 -0.89 2.61
CA LEU A 49 11.34 -0.16 3.85
C LEU A 49 12.08 -0.71 5.07
N GLN A 50 12.22 -2.04 5.16
CA GLN A 50 12.95 -2.63 6.28
C GLN A 50 14.41 -2.19 6.31
N MET A 51 15.09 -2.23 5.16
CA MET A 51 16.50 -1.84 5.10
C MET A 51 16.70 -0.36 5.41
N ALA A 52 15.84 0.50 4.87
CA ALA A 52 15.90 1.93 5.16
C ALA A 52 15.73 2.23 6.66
N LEU A 53 14.83 1.52 7.36
CA LEU A 53 14.70 1.65 8.81
C LEU A 53 15.95 1.16 9.57
N LEU A 54 16.59 0.09 9.11
CA LEU A 54 17.80 -0.45 9.73
C LEU A 54 19.03 0.44 9.51
N THR A 55 19.14 1.09 8.35
CA THR A 55 20.24 2.02 8.04
C THR A 55 19.99 3.43 8.53
N GLY A 56 18.75 3.75 8.93
CA GLY A 56 18.34 5.11 9.29
C GLY A 56 18.15 6.02 8.06
N ASP A 57 18.07 5.44 6.87
CA ASP A 57 17.84 6.18 5.63
C ASP A 57 16.39 6.64 5.53
N ILE A 58 16.21 7.83 4.97
CA ILE A 58 14.88 8.35 4.64
C ILE A 58 14.47 7.75 3.30
N ILE A 59 13.36 7.01 3.28
CA ILE A 59 12.73 6.63 2.02
C ILE A 59 12.06 7.84 1.44
N LEU A 60 12.45 8.19 0.22
CA LEU A 60 11.79 9.21 -0.56
C LEU A 60 10.29 8.89 -0.65
N THR A 61 9.45 9.85 -0.29
CA THR A 61 8.01 9.71 -0.57
C THR A 61 7.82 9.60 -2.08
N ALA A 62 6.78 8.92 -2.58
CA ALA A 62 6.60 8.76 -4.04
C ALA A 62 6.67 10.09 -4.83
N ALA A 63 6.33 11.22 -4.20
CA ALA A 63 6.48 12.56 -4.77
C ALA A 63 7.94 12.98 -5.05
N GLN A 64 8.88 12.47 -4.27
CA GLN A 64 10.32 12.73 -4.35
C GLN A 64 11.07 11.75 -5.26
N TRP A 65 10.41 10.69 -5.75
CA TRP A 65 11.03 9.77 -6.71
C TRP A 65 11.16 10.41 -8.10
N PRO A 66 12.12 9.95 -8.94
CA PRO A 66 12.23 10.37 -10.32
C PRO A 66 10.89 10.25 -11.07
N GLU A 67 10.55 11.26 -11.88
CA GLU A 67 9.25 11.35 -12.59
C GLU A 67 8.90 10.08 -13.38
N HIS A 68 9.90 9.47 -14.04
CA HIS A 68 9.71 8.26 -14.84
C HIS A 68 9.28 7.02 -14.02
N LEU A 69 9.50 7.02 -12.69
CA LEU A 69 9.09 5.95 -11.80
C LEU A 69 7.71 6.19 -11.15
N LYS A 70 7.21 7.43 -11.18
CA LYS A 70 5.95 7.78 -10.49
C LYS A 70 4.75 7.00 -11.03
N ALA A 71 4.67 6.82 -12.35
CA ALA A 71 3.59 6.05 -12.98
C ALA A 71 3.54 4.59 -12.50
N PHE A 72 4.70 4.00 -12.19
CA PHE A 72 4.79 2.67 -11.60
C PHE A 72 4.37 2.69 -10.12
N LEU A 73 4.94 3.59 -9.32
CA LEU A 73 4.65 3.67 -7.88
C LEU A 73 3.19 3.99 -7.58
N TYR A 74 2.54 4.81 -8.41
CA TYR A 74 1.14 5.18 -8.22
C TYR A 74 0.15 4.05 -8.48
N GLN A 75 0.60 2.91 -9.01
CA GLN A 75 -0.20 1.68 -9.07
C GLN A 75 -0.36 1.03 -7.70
N TYR A 76 0.49 1.37 -6.72
CA TYR A 76 0.39 0.88 -5.35
C TYR A 76 -0.34 1.91 -4.48
N VAL A 77 -1.63 1.65 -4.28
CA VAL A 77 -2.54 2.57 -3.59
C VAL A 77 -2.55 2.24 -2.10
N PRO A 78 -2.24 3.20 -1.20
CA PRO A 78 -2.28 2.96 0.24
C PRO A 78 -3.68 2.50 0.69
N LEU A 79 -3.75 1.40 1.43
CA LEU A 79 -4.99 0.87 1.95
C LEU A 79 -5.60 1.87 2.95
N PRO A 80 -6.82 2.39 2.74
CA PRO A 80 -7.47 3.25 3.73
C PRO A 80 -7.70 2.49 5.04
N VAL A 81 -7.93 3.21 6.13
CA VAL A 81 -8.36 2.59 7.40
C VAL A 81 -9.68 1.86 7.17
N LEU A 82 -9.67 0.55 7.37
CA LEU A 82 -10.87 -0.30 7.30
C LEU A 82 -11.47 -0.49 8.69
N PRO A 83 -12.80 -0.73 8.78
CA PRO A 83 -13.42 -1.19 10.00
C PRO A 83 -12.73 -2.46 10.55
N PRO A 84 -12.58 -2.58 11.89
CA PRO A 84 -11.99 -3.76 12.49
C PRO A 84 -12.88 -4.99 12.27
N ALA A 85 -12.25 -6.14 12.02
CA ALA A 85 -12.86 -7.46 11.89
C ALA A 85 -12.07 -8.46 12.75
N PRO A 86 -12.60 -9.69 12.98
CA PRO A 86 -11.96 -10.66 13.89
C PRO A 86 -10.54 -11.08 13.51
N HIS A 87 -10.07 -10.79 12.29
CA HIS A 87 -8.72 -11.07 11.83
C HIS A 87 -8.13 -9.87 11.08
N PRO A 88 -6.82 -9.62 11.18
CA PRO A 88 -5.83 -10.25 12.07
C PRO A 88 -6.02 -9.85 13.55
N PRO A 89 -5.31 -10.47 14.51
CA PRO A 89 -5.44 -10.17 15.93
C PRO A 89 -5.38 -8.67 16.24
N PRO A 90 -6.19 -8.17 17.20
CA PRO A 90 -6.07 -6.81 17.70
C PRO A 90 -4.63 -6.51 18.13
N GLY A 91 -4.14 -5.31 17.85
CA GLY A 91 -2.77 -4.88 18.20
C GLY A 91 -1.68 -5.21 17.18
N LEU A 92 -2.03 -5.76 16.01
CA LEU A 92 -1.11 -5.85 14.87
C LEU A 92 -1.42 -4.84 13.77
N VAL A 93 -2.62 -4.26 13.78
CA VAL A 93 -3.13 -3.35 12.76
C VAL A 93 -3.30 -1.97 13.35
N TYR A 94 -2.78 -0.96 12.67
CA TYR A 94 -2.83 0.43 13.12
C TYR A 94 -3.11 1.38 11.97
N ALA A 95 -3.84 2.45 12.26
CA ALA A 95 -3.90 3.62 11.40
C ALA A 95 -2.59 4.41 11.52
N GLN A 96 -2.06 4.86 10.40
CA GLN A 96 -0.94 5.79 10.37
C GLN A 96 -1.29 6.98 9.48
N ALA A 97 -1.07 8.18 10.02
CA ALA A 97 -1.30 9.42 9.32
C ALA A 97 -0.38 9.58 8.10
N ARG A 98 -0.91 10.18 7.04
CA ARG A 98 -0.15 10.53 5.84
C ARG A 98 0.01 12.04 5.72
N ASP A 99 0.92 12.45 4.84
CA ASP A 99 1.10 13.86 4.48
C ASP A 99 -0.21 14.44 3.93
N PRO A 100 -0.80 15.47 4.58
CA PRO A 100 -2.06 16.08 4.15
C PRO A 100 -1.93 16.82 2.81
N HIS A 101 -0.71 17.08 2.34
CA HIS A 101 -0.44 17.73 1.06
C HIS A 101 0.02 16.75 -0.04
N GLY A 102 0.07 15.44 0.27
CA GLY A 102 0.42 14.40 -0.69
C GLY A 102 -0.71 14.02 -1.66
N LEU A 103 -0.41 13.18 -2.66
CA LEU A 103 -1.41 12.68 -3.62
C LEU A 103 -2.50 11.78 -2.98
N ARG A 104 -2.19 11.20 -1.82
CA ARG A 104 -3.00 10.23 -1.08
C ARG A 104 -3.00 10.68 0.38
N THR A 105 -3.98 11.52 0.72
CA THR A 105 -4.03 12.30 1.97
C THR A 105 -4.75 11.61 3.12
N TRP A 106 -5.35 10.45 2.88
CA TRP A 106 -6.03 9.68 3.92
C TRP A 106 -5.05 8.89 4.78
N ASP A 107 -5.43 8.67 6.04
CA ASP A 107 -4.73 7.74 6.92
C ASP A 107 -4.73 6.34 6.30
N HIS A 108 -3.57 5.71 6.32
CA HIS A 108 -3.44 4.36 5.78
C HIS A 108 -3.39 3.30 6.88
N THR A 109 -3.65 2.06 6.48
CA THR A 109 -3.57 0.91 7.37
C THR A 109 -2.16 0.33 7.34
N THR A 110 -1.65 -0.03 8.51
CA THR A 110 -0.41 -0.80 8.68
C THR A 110 -0.69 -2.16 9.30
N TYR A 111 0.14 -3.17 9.01
CA TYR A 111 0.14 -4.47 9.68
C TYR A 111 1.57 -4.79 10.13
N GLN A 112 1.76 -5.03 11.43
CA GLN A 112 3.08 -5.22 12.04
C GLN A 112 4.07 -4.11 11.64
N GLY A 113 3.59 -2.86 11.64
CA GLY A 113 4.34 -1.67 11.24
C GLY A 113 4.50 -1.48 9.73
N TRP A 114 4.21 -2.47 8.88
CA TRP A 114 4.29 -2.34 7.43
C TRP A 114 3.09 -1.57 6.88
N PRO A 115 3.28 -0.47 6.12
CA PRO A 115 2.22 0.14 5.33
C PRO A 115 1.67 -0.84 4.30
N LEU A 116 0.34 -0.89 4.19
CA LEU A 116 -0.35 -1.80 3.29
C LEU A 116 -0.78 -1.09 2.02
N TYR A 117 -0.59 -1.78 0.89
CA TYR A 117 -0.94 -1.28 -0.42
C TYR A 117 -1.84 -2.26 -1.17
N LEU A 118 -2.75 -1.71 -1.94
CA LEU A 118 -3.49 -2.39 -3.00
C LEU A 118 -2.75 -2.18 -4.32
N TYR A 119 -2.75 -3.19 -5.18
CA TYR A 119 -2.32 -3.00 -6.55
C TYR A 119 -3.51 -2.60 -7.43
N ALA A 120 -3.36 -1.51 -8.17
CA ALA A 120 -4.41 -0.86 -8.95
C ALA A 120 -5.08 -1.76 -10.01
N HIS A 121 -4.35 -2.77 -10.48
CA HIS A 121 -4.79 -3.67 -11.54
C HIS A 121 -5.23 -5.03 -11.02
N ASP A 122 -5.18 -5.27 -9.70
CA ASP A 122 -5.73 -6.49 -9.12
C ASP A 122 -7.26 -6.46 -9.11
N HIS A 123 -7.85 -7.64 -9.29
CA HIS A 123 -9.28 -7.85 -9.22
C HIS A 123 -9.62 -8.81 -8.08
N PRO A 124 -10.67 -8.55 -7.28
CA PRO A 124 -11.05 -9.46 -6.21
C PRO A 124 -11.35 -10.87 -6.72
N GLY A 125 -10.90 -11.88 -5.98
CA GLY A 125 -11.07 -13.30 -6.33
C GLY A 125 -10.20 -13.78 -7.51
N GLN A 126 -9.35 -12.92 -8.07
CA GLN A 126 -8.41 -13.28 -9.12
C GLN A 126 -6.99 -13.44 -8.56
N PRO A 127 -6.09 -14.15 -9.28
CA PRO A 127 -4.69 -14.21 -8.91
C PRO A 127 -4.06 -12.82 -8.81
N PRO A 128 -3.21 -12.57 -7.81
CA PRO A 128 -2.50 -11.30 -7.63
C PRO A 128 -1.48 -11.05 -8.73
N GLY A 129 -1.40 -9.81 -9.22
CA GLY A 129 -0.44 -9.37 -10.25
C GLY A 129 0.54 -8.27 -9.80
N GLY A 130 0.43 -7.77 -8.57
CA GLY A 130 1.21 -6.65 -8.05
C GLY A 130 2.54 -7.02 -7.41
N GLU A 131 3.04 -8.25 -7.55
CA GLU A 131 4.35 -8.61 -7.03
C GLU A 131 5.46 -8.13 -7.96
N VAL A 132 6.45 -7.46 -7.39
CA VAL A 132 7.68 -7.06 -8.07
C VAL A 132 8.83 -7.53 -7.21
N PRO A 133 9.63 -8.52 -7.65
CA PRO A 133 10.71 -9.08 -6.86
C PRO A 133 11.59 -7.99 -6.24
N HIS A 134 11.81 -8.10 -4.93
CA HIS A 134 12.62 -7.19 -4.12
C HIS A 134 12.08 -5.76 -3.95
N LEU A 135 10.92 -5.43 -4.53
CA LEU A 135 10.31 -4.10 -4.42
C LEU A 135 8.94 -4.13 -3.73
N PHE A 136 8.03 -4.97 -4.24
CA PHE A 136 6.71 -5.19 -3.67
C PHE A 136 6.44 -6.68 -3.57
N SER A 137 6.01 -7.12 -2.39
CA SER A 137 5.65 -8.52 -2.16
C SER A 137 4.32 -8.60 -1.46
N ARG A 138 3.59 -9.70 -1.66
CA ARG A 138 2.38 -9.95 -0.88
C ARG A 138 2.69 -9.96 0.61
N VAL A 139 1.77 -9.40 1.38
CA VAL A 139 1.86 -9.36 2.84
C VAL A 139 1.59 -10.77 3.37
N ARG A 140 2.57 -11.31 4.10
CA ARG A 140 2.44 -12.62 4.74
C ARG A 140 2.08 -12.46 6.21
N LEU A 141 1.33 -13.40 6.75
CA LEU A 141 0.95 -13.40 8.18
C LEU A 141 2.15 -13.69 9.10
N ASP A 142 3.15 -14.44 8.61
CA ASP A 142 4.36 -14.85 9.32
C ASP A 142 5.56 -13.93 9.09
N GLN A 143 5.34 -12.77 8.47
CA GLN A 143 6.43 -11.85 8.17
C GLN A 143 7.03 -11.22 9.42
N ALA A 144 8.30 -10.82 9.33
CA ALA A 144 8.94 -10.04 10.39
C ALA A 144 8.25 -8.67 10.54
N GLN A 145 7.98 -8.29 11.77
CA GLN A 145 7.49 -6.96 12.12
C GLN A 145 8.55 -5.90 11.79
N LEU A 146 8.12 -4.74 11.25
CA LEU A 146 9.04 -3.61 11.11
C LEU A 146 9.43 -3.08 12.49
N PRO A 147 10.72 -2.78 12.71
CA PRO A 147 11.13 -2.07 13.91
C PRO A 147 10.37 -0.75 13.97
N GLY A 148 9.50 -0.60 14.96
CA GLY A 148 8.72 0.63 15.13
C GLY A 148 9.62 1.81 15.54
N PRO A 149 9.12 3.05 15.45
CA PRO A 149 9.80 4.24 15.98
C PRO A 149 10.06 4.18 17.51
N HIS A 150 9.58 3.15 18.21
CA HIS A 150 9.77 2.94 19.65
C HIS A 150 10.89 1.94 20.01
N HIS A 151 11.61 1.39 19.03
CA HIS A 151 12.68 0.42 19.28
C HIS A 151 14.11 0.99 19.19
N ARG A 152 14.31 2.27 19.53
CA ARG A 152 15.62 2.66 20.08
C ARG A 152 15.63 2.23 21.54
N ALA A 153 16.18 1.04 21.80
CA ALA A 153 16.76 0.79 23.10
C ALA A 153 17.83 1.88 23.30
N HIS A 154 17.58 2.81 24.22
CA HIS A 154 18.63 3.62 24.77
C HIS A 154 19.61 2.63 25.43
N GLY A 155 20.71 2.36 24.73
CA GLY A 155 21.88 1.69 25.30
C GLY A 155 22.56 2.61 26.33
N PRO A 156 23.38 2.02 27.21
CA PRO A 156 23.87 2.63 28.46
C PRO A 156 24.68 3.91 28.26
#